data_AF-A0A7C6V3A8-F1
#
_entry.id   AF-A0A7C6V3A8-F1
#
_cell.length_a   1.000
_cell.length_b   1.000
_cell.length_c   1.000
_cell.angle_alpha   90.00
_cell.angle_beta   90.00
_cell.angle_gamma   90.00
#
_symmetry.space_group_name_H-M   'P 1'
#
loop_
_entity.id
_entity.type
_entity.pdbx_description
1 polymer ?
#
loop_
_entity_poly.entity_id
_entity_poly.type
_entity_poly.pdbx_seq_one_letter_code
_entity_poly.pdbx_strand_id
1 'polypeptide(L)'
;LSRLVRGHMDPLFLYKSRPVRGRAAYRFFRRLGDESPGCLLLSLADIAGSRLASGALPEVLEYREFITGLLHRYFNEPVVAGRARPLLNGRDVCRILNIKPSPLVGRLLEELDAARADGQVSTRQEAENFIRNRGTRLLTGEGK
;
A
#
# COMPACT_ATOMS: atom_id res chain seq x y z
N LEU A 1 9.40 -17.54 -5.34
CA LEU A 1 8.29 -18.24 -6.04
C LEU A 1 7.00 -18.36 -5.21
N SER A 2 7.00 -18.89 -3.98
CA SER A 2 5.74 -19.15 -3.26
C SER A 2 4.90 -17.90 -2.89
N ARG A 3 5.51 -16.72 -2.70
CA ARG A 3 4.79 -15.43 -2.50
C ARG A 3 4.15 -14.91 -3.79
N LEU A 4 4.82 -15.06 -4.93
CA LEU A 4 4.29 -14.64 -6.24
C LEU A 4 3.06 -15.46 -6.62
N VAL A 5 3.16 -16.78 -6.49
CA VAL A 5 2.04 -17.69 -6.80
C VAL A 5 0.87 -17.51 -5.82
N ARG A 6 1.11 -17.18 -4.54
CA ARG A 6 0.00 -16.87 -3.63
C ARG A 6 -0.60 -15.47 -3.84
N GLY A 7 0.20 -14.52 -4.33
CA GLY A 7 -0.19 -13.12 -4.46
C GLY A 7 -0.73 -12.72 -5.83
N HIS A 8 -0.60 -13.57 -6.86
CA HIS A 8 -0.95 -13.20 -8.24
C HIS A 8 -2.43 -12.84 -8.44
N MET A 9 -3.34 -13.26 -7.56
CA MET A 9 -4.76 -12.84 -7.62
C MET A 9 -5.01 -11.47 -6.96
N ASP A 10 -4.07 -10.97 -6.17
CA ASP A 10 -4.21 -9.71 -5.44
C ASP A 10 -4.39 -8.48 -6.35
N PRO A 11 -3.67 -8.37 -7.49
CA PRO A 11 -3.91 -7.30 -8.45
C PRO A 11 -5.34 -7.33 -9.04
N LEU A 12 -5.99 -8.49 -9.15
CA LEU A 12 -7.39 -8.57 -9.61
C LEU A 12 -8.36 -7.98 -8.58
N PHE A 13 -8.12 -8.19 -7.29
CA PHE A 13 -8.94 -7.54 -6.26
C PHE A 13 -8.80 -6.02 -6.32
N LEU A 14 -7.57 -5.50 -6.49
CA LEU A 14 -7.35 -4.07 -6.69
C LEU A 14 -8.05 -3.53 -7.96
N TYR A 15 -8.01 -4.29 -9.06
CA TYR A 15 -8.68 -3.93 -10.31
C TYR A 15 -10.21 -3.86 -10.15
N LYS A 16 -10.80 -4.79 -9.40
CA LYS A 16 -12.24 -4.79 -9.11
C LYS A 16 -12.66 -3.69 -8.13
N SER A 17 -11.74 -3.23 -7.29
CA SER A 17 -11.97 -2.15 -6.31
C SER A 17 -11.48 -0.78 -6.79
N ARG A 18 -11.35 -0.58 -8.11
CA ARG A 18 -10.98 0.72 -8.68
C ARG A 18 -12.00 1.82 -8.30
N PRO A 19 -11.55 3.09 -8.12
CA PRO A 19 -10.17 3.57 -8.25
C PRO A 19 -9.27 3.16 -7.07
N VAL A 20 -8.02 2.81 -7.38
CA VAL A 20 -7.06 2.35 -6.35
C VAL A 20 -6.45 3.53 -5.60
N ARG A 21 -6.92 3.73 -4.36
CA ARG A 21 -6.37 4.73 -3.43
C ARG A 21 -4.90 4.48 -3.10
N GLY A 22 -4.18 5.54 -2.72
CA GLY A 22 -2.79 5.50 -2.31
C GLY A 22 -2.48 4.49 -1.22
N ARG A 23 -3.30 4.43 -0.17
CA ARG A 23 -3.18 3.46 0.93
C ARG A 23 -3.28 2.01 0.47
N ALA A 24 -4.13 1.74 -0.53
CA ALA A 24 -4.36 0.39 -1.04
C ALA A 24 -3.16 -0.07 -1.85
N ALA A 25 -2.66 0.82 -2.74
CA ALA A 25 -1.42 0.59 -3.48
C ALA A 25 -0.22 0.43 -2.52
N TYR A 26 -0.09 1.30 -1.51
CA TYR A 26 0.96 1.18 -0.49
C TYR A 26 0.93 -0.13 0.27
N ARG A 27 -0.24 -0.58 0.75
CA ARG A 27 -0.36 -1.87 1.44
C ARG A 27 -0.01 -3.03 0.54
N PHE A 28 -0.41 -2.97 -0.74
CA PHE A 28 -0.05 -3.97 -1.73
C PHE A 28 1.47 -4.02 -1.94
N PHE A 29 2.11 -2.88 -2.22
CA PHE A 29 3.55 -2.81 -2.46
C PHE A 29 4.37 -3.14 -1.23
N ARG A 30 3.99 -2.66 -0.04
CA ARG A 30 4.69 -2.96 1.21
C ARG A 30 4.67 -4.45 1.53
N ARG A 31 3.54 -5.12 1.27
CA ARG A 31 3.41 -6.56 1.53
C ARG A 31 4.27 -7.39 0.59
N LEU A 32 4.44 -6.98 -0.67
CA LEU A 32 5.21 -7.73 -1.65
C LEU A 32 6.68 -7.28 -1.75
N GLY A 33 6.99 -6.04 -1.37
CA GLY A 33 8.32 -5.45 -1.46
C GLY A 33 8.81 -5.40 -2.90
N ASP A 34 10.03 -5.89 -3.11
CA ASP A 34 10.70 -5.93 -4.42
C ASP A 34 10.08 -6.94 -5.40
N GLU A 35 9.24 -7.85 -4.92
CA GLU A 35 8.50 -8.81 -5.74
C GLU A 35 7.25 -8.19 -6.40
N SER A 36 6.89 -6.94 -6.07
CA SER A 36 5.66 -6.30 -6.55
C SER A 36 5.56 -6.26 -8.09
N PRO A 37 6.61 -5.84 -8.84
CA PRO A 37 6.55 -5.81 -10.30
C PRO A 37 6.35 -7.21 -10.90
N GLY A 38 7.07 -8.20 -10.38
CA GLY A 38 6.94 -9.59 -10.82
C GLY A 38 5.53 -10.14 -10.59
N CYS A 39 4.92 -9.83 -9.44
CA CYS A 39 3.55 -10.20 -9.13
C CYS A 39 2.53 -9.57 -10.09
N LEU A 40 2.70 -8.27 -10.38
CA LEU A 40 1.85 -7.53 -11.32
C LEU A 40 1.92 -8.11 -12.74
N LEU A 41 3.14 -8.40 -13.22
CA LEU A 41 3.36 -9.00 -14.54
C LEU A 41 2.83 -10.42 -14.62
N LEU A 42 3.02 -11.23 -13.57
CA LEU A 42 2.48 -12.59 -13.49
C LEU A 42 0.94 -12.59 -13.57
N SER A 43 0.29 -11.66 -12.85
CA SER A 43 -1.15 -11.50 -12.89
C SER A 43 -1.67 -11.10 -14.28
N LEU A 44 -0.93 -10.23 -14.98
CA LEU A 44 -1.26 -9.87 -16.36
C LEU A 44 -1.12 -11.07 -17.31
N ALA A 45 -0.05 -11.84 -17.18
CA ALA A 45 0.19 -13.01 -18.01
C ALA A 45 -0.91 -14.08 -17.84
N ASP A 46 -1.37 -14.31 -16.61
CA ASP A 46 -2.45 -15.25 -16.30
C ASP A 46 -3.77 -14.85 -16.97
N ILE A 47 -4.13 -13.55 -16.87
CA ILE A 47 -5.33 -13.02 -17.51
C ILE A 47 -5.22 -13.05 -19.02
N ALA A 48 -4.11 -12.60 -19.59
CA ALA A 48 -3.90 -12.61 -21.03
C ALA A 48 -3.97 -14.03 -21.60
N GLY A 49 -3.29 -15.00 -20.97
CA GLY A 49 -3.29 -16.39 -21.41
C GLY A 49 -4.69 -17.01 -21.39
N SER A 50 -5.47 -16.74 -20.34
CA SER A 50 -6.83 -17.29 -20.19
C SER A 50 -7.87 -16.61 -21.08
N ARG A 51 -7.80 -15.28 -21.23
CA ARG A 51 -8.83 -14.46 -21.89
C ARG A 51 -8.63 -14.28 -23.38
N LEU A 52 -7.39 -14.27 -23.87
CA LEU A 52 -7.11 -14.23 -25.31
C LEU A 52 -7.64 -15.48 -26.02
N ALA A 53 -7.52 -16.64 -25.38
CA ALA A 53 -8.10 -17.90 -25.88
C ALA A 53 -9.63 -17.86 -26.00
N SER A 54 -10.29 -16.94 -25.29
CA SER A 54 -11.75 -16.75 -25.27
C SER A 54 -12.22 -15.53 -26.10
N GLY A 55 -11.32 -14.86 -26.83
CA GLY A 55 -11.66 -13.69 -27.65
C GLY A 55 -11.91 -12.39 -26.87
N ALA A 56 -11.64 -12.34 -25.56
CA ALA A 56 -11.91 -11.19 -24.70
C ALA A 56 -10.76 -10.15 -24.70
N LEU A 57 -10.30 -9.75 -25.89
CA LEU A 57 -9.19 -8.79 -26.05
C LEU A 57 -9.42 -7.45 -25.32
N PRO A 58 -10.63 -6.83 -25.32
CA PRO A 58 -10.85 -5.57 -24.60
C PRO A 58 -10.54 -5.66 -23.10
N GLU A 59 -10.98 -6.73 -22.44
CA GLU A 59 -10.72 -6.95 -21.00
C GLU A 59 -9.21 -7.06 -20.71
N VAL A 60 -8.47 -7.74 -21.59
CA VAL A 60 -7.01 -7.87 -21.47
C VAL A 60 -6.32 -6.52 -21.62
N LEU A 61 -6.78 -5.67 -22.55
CA LEU A 61 -6.21 -4.33 -22.76
C LEU A 61 -6.47 -3.42 -21.55
N GLU A 62 -7.69 -3.40 -21.02
CA GLU A 62 -8.01 -2.63 -19.81
C GLU A 62 -7.19 -3.09 -18.61
N TYR A 63 -7.02 -4.41 -18.47
CA TYR A 63 -6.22 -4.96 -17.38
C TYR A 63 -4.74 -4.63 -17.54
N ARG A 64 -4.21 -4.68 -18.76
CA ARG A 64 -2.84 -4.25 -19.09
C ARG A 64 -2.61 -2.79 -18.71
N GLU A 65 -3.55 -1.89 -19.05
CA GLU A 65 -3.46 -0.48 -18.69
C GLU A 65 -3.44 -0.28 -17.18
N PHE A 66 -4.31 -0.99 -16.45
CA PHE A 66 -4.33 -0.98 -15.00
C PHE A 66 -3.00 -1.44 -14.37
N ILE A 67 -2.45 -2.56 -14.85
CA ILE A 67 -1.17 -3.10 -14.38
C ILE A 67 -0.03 -2.13 -14.70
N THR A 68 -0.02 -1.55 -15.89
CA THR A 68 0.95 -0.51 -16.28
C THR A 68 0.88 0.70 -15.37
N GLY A 69 -0.33 1.14 -15.01
CA GLY A 69 -0.54 2.20 -14.04
C GLY A 69 0.05 1.88 -12.67
N LEU A 70 -0.17 0.67 -12.13
CA LEU A 70 0.43 0.26 -10.86
C LEU A 70 1.96 0.16 -10.93
N LEU A 71 2.52 -0.35 -12.04
CA LEU A 71 3.97 -0.37 -12.25
C LEU A 71 4.54 1.04 -12.25
N HIS A 72 3.90 1.98 -12.96
CA HIS A 72 4.31 3.39 -12.97
C HIS A 72 4.35 3.96 -11.54
N ARG A 73 3.30 3.74 -10.74
CA ARG A 73 3.27 4.18 -9.33
C ARG A 73 4.39 3.56 -8.51
N TYR A 74 4.66 2.27 -8.69
CA TYR A 74 5.72 1.58 -7.94
C TYR A 74 7.12 2.16 -8.20
N PHE A 75 7.43 2.51 -9.45
CA PHE A 75 8.75 3.03 -9.82
C PHE A 75 8.86 4.55 -9.59
N ASN A 76 7.78 5.30 -9.76
CA ASN A 76 7.82 6.76 -9.78
C ASN A 76 7.21 7.44 -8.54
N GLU A 77 6.53 6.72 -7.65
CA GLU A 77 5.93 7.26 -6.42
C GLU A 77 6.55 6.59 -5.17
N PRO A 78 7.72 7.04 -4.67
CA PRO A 78 8.42 6.40 -3.56
C PRO A 78 7.58 6.24 -2.28
N VAL A 79 6.69 7.20 -2.00
CA VAL A 79 5.79 7.14 -0.83
C VAL A 79 4.80 5.98 -0.99
N VAL A 80 4.15 5.88 -2.15
CA VAL A 80 3.21 4.81 -2.45
C VAL A 80 3.94 3.47 -2.52
N ALA A 81 5.14 3.41 -3.10
CA ALA A 81 5.96 2.20 -3.13
C ALA A 81 6.51 1.76 -1.75
N GLY A 82 6.30 2.55 -0.70
CA GLY A 82 6.83 2.26 0.65
C GLY A 82 8.35 2.38 0.77
N ARG A 83 8.97 3.16 -0.12
CA ARG A 83 10.43 3.37 -0.22
C ARG A 83 10.86 4.78 0.22
N ALA A 84 9.91 5.70 0.40
CA ALA A 84 10.21 7.03 0.90
C ALA A 84 10.75 6.98 2.33
N ARG A 85 11.64 7.94 2.66
CA ARG A 85 12.10 8.11 4.04
C ARG A 85 10.90 8.37 4.97
N PRO A 86 10.86 7.76 6.16
CA PRO A 86 9.79 7.98 7.12
C PRO A 86 9.84 9.41 7.68
N LEU A 87 8.66 10.02 7.91
CA LEU A 87 8.56 11.34 8.55
C LEU A 87 8.86 11.27 10.05
N LEU A 88 8.49 10.15 10.67
CA LEU A 88 8.69 9.85 12.09
C LEU A 88 9.21 8.42 12.24
N ASN A 89 10.00 8.18 13.28
CA ASN A 89 10.42 6.83 13.67
C ASN A 89 9.73 6.38 14.97
N GLY A 90 9.98 5.14 15.39
CA GLY A 90 9.37 4.59 16.60
C GLY A 90 9.70 5.36 17.88
N ARG A 91 10.90 5.94 17.99
CA ARG A 91 11.28 6.77 19.15
C ARG A 91 10.48 8.07 19.18
N ASP A 92 10.23 8.67 18.01
CA ASP A 92 9.40 9.87 17.91
C ASP A 92 7.97 9.56 18.36
N VAL A 93 7.37 8.47 17.89
CA VAL A 93 6.02 8.04 18.32
C VAL A 93 5.94 7.78 19.82
N CYS A 94 6.94 7.07 20.38
CA CYS A 94 7.01 6.83 21.83
C CYS A 94 7.07 8.14 22.62
N ARG A 95 7.86 9.12 22.15
CA ARG A 95 7.97 10.44 22.78
C ARG A 95 6.67 11.24 22.68
N ILE A 96 6.03 11.25 21.51
CA ILE A 96 4.78 12.00 21.26
C ILE A 96 3.63 11.48 22.14
N LEU A 97 3.53 10.17 22.31
CA LEU A 97 2.44 9.53 23.06
C LEU A 97 2.80 9.20 24.51
N ASN A 98 4.05 9.45 24.93
CA ASN A 98 4.58 9.06 26.23
C ASN A 98 4.36 7.57 26.57
N ILE A 99 4.67 6.69 25.61
CA ILE A 99 4.53 5.24 25.75
C ILE A 99 5.86 4.51 25.55
N LYS A 100 5.95 3.28 26.08
CA LYS A 100 7.07 2.38 25.81
C LYS A 100 6.96 1.76 24.39
N PRO A 101 8.08 1.34 23.78
CA PRO A 101 8.07 0.59 22.53
C PRO A 101 7.13 -0.62 22.62
N SER A 102 6.24 -0.76 21.63
CA SER A 102 5.23 -1.82 21.60
C SER A 102 4.74 -2.08 20.17
N PRO A 103 4.03 -3.20 19.90
CA PRO A 103 3.44 -3.46 18.58
C PRO A 103 2.48 -2.36 18.10
N LEU A 104 1.85 -1.62 19.03
CA LEU A 104 1.02 -0.47 18.69
C LEU A 104 1.80 0.62 17.96
N VAL A 105 3.06 0.86 18.33
CA VAL A 105 3.93 1.85 17.67
C VAL A 105 4.14 1.49 16.20
N GLY A 106 4.42 0.22 15.91
CA GLY A 106 4.57 -0.26 14.53
C GLY A 106 3.29 -0.09 13.71
N ARG A 107 2.12 -0.38 14.32
CA ARG A 107 0.82 -0.16 13.66
C ARG A 107 0.55 1.31 13.37
N LEU A 108 0.88 2.20 14.30
CA LEU A 108 0.71 3.65 14.10
C LEU A 108 1.60 4.20 12.99
N LEU A 109 2.86 3.73 12.91
CA LEU A 109 3.77 4.10 11.82
C LEU A 109 3.27 3.60 10.47
N GLU A 110 2.72 2.39 10.43
CA GLU A 110 2.07 1.86 9.21
C GLU A 110 0.86 2.68 8.78
N GLU A 111 -0.02 3.02 9.72
CA GLU A 111 -1.19 3.85 9.43
C GLU A 111 -0.77 5.25 8.94
N LEU A 112 0.29 5.80 9.53
CA LEU A 112 0.89 7.06 9.10
C LEU A 112 1.40 6.96 7.65
N ASP A 113 2.19 5.94 7.32
CA ASP A 113 2.69 5.77 5.95
C ASP A 113 1.57 5.50 4.93
N ALA A 114 0.52 4.78 5.33
CA ALA A 114 -0.67 4.61 4.51
C ALA A 114 -1.41 5.94 4.28
N ALA A 115 -1.49 6.81 5.29
CA ALA A 115 -2.05 8.15 5.16
C ALA A 115 -1.19 9.06 4.27
N ARG A 116 0.14 8.92 4.35
CA ARG A 116 1.08 9.60 3.44
C ARG A 116 0.87 9.17 1.99
N ALA A 117 0.69 7.88 1.75
CA ALA A 117 0.44 7.36 0.40
C ALA A 117 -0.86 7.91 -0.21
N ASP A 118 -1.86 8.23 0.62
CA ASP A 118 -3.09 8.93 0.20
C ASP A 118 -2.95 10.45 0.06
N GLY A 119 -1.78 11.02 0.35
CA GLY A 119 -1.58 12.47 0.37
C GLY A 119 -2.20 13.19 1.57
N GLN A 120 -2.68 12.46 2.58
CA GLN A 120 -3.28 13.06 3.79
C GLN A 120 -2.23 13.65 4.74
N VAL A 121 -0.98 13.18 4.63
CA VAL A 121 0.15 13.62 5.44
C VAL A 121 1.37 13.74 4.54
N SER A 122 1.99 14.91 4.52
CA SER A 122 3.16 15.21 3.69
C SER A 122 4.32 15.76 4.51
N THR A 123 4.05 16.37 5.66
CA THR A 123 5.06 17.02 6.50
C THR A 123 5.25 16.34 7.84
N ARG A 124 6.40 16.60 8.48
CA ARG A 124 6.67 16.11 9.84
C ARG A 124 5.61 16.62 10.83
N GLN A 125 5.22 17.89 10.73
CA GLN A 125 4.21 18.48 11.62
C GLN A 125 2.84 17.79 11.48
N GLU A 126 2.40 17.53 10.25
CA GLU A 126 1.17 16.77 9.99
C GLU A 126 1.27 15.33 10.53
N ALA A 127 2.44 14.69 10.41
CA ALA A 127 2.68 13.37 10.97
C ALA A 127 2.57 13.36 12.49
N GLU A 128 3.12 14.36 13.17
CA GLU A 128 3.02 14.49 14.63
C GLU A 128 1.56 14.66 15.07
N ASN A 129 0.80 15.51 14.37
CA ASN A 129 -0.63 15.72 14.61
C ASN A 129 -1.44 14.45 14.36
N PHE A 130 -1.13 13.73 13.28
CA PHE A 130 -1.76 12.46 12.96
C PHE A 130 -1.56 11.43 14.09
N ILE A 131 -0.32 11.29 14.58
CA ILE A 131 0.02 10.37 15.66
C ILE A 131 -0.70 10.73 16.96
N ARG A 132 -0.75 12.02 17.34
CA ARG A 132 -1.52 12.46 18.53
C ARG A 132 -2.99 12.07 18.40
N ASN A 133 -3.63 12.43 17.29
CA ASN A 133 -5.06 12.18 17.08
C ASN A 133 -5.41 10.69 16.99
N ARG A 134 -4.55 9.88 16.37
CA ARG A 134 -4.79 8.45 16.18
C ARG A 134 -4.40 7.65 17.41
N GLY A 135 -3.27 7.98 18.04
CA GLY A 135 -2.79 7.33 19.26
C GLY A 135 -3.76 7.52 20.42
N THR A 136 -4.26 8.74 20.66
CA THR A 136 -5.22 9.00 21.73
C THR A 136 -6.48 8.16 21.58
N ARG A 137 -7.11 8.13 20.39
CA ARG A 137 -8.32 7.32 20.13
C ARG A 137 -8.12 5.82 20.39
N LEU A 138 -6.95 5.29 20.06
CA LEU A 138 -6.64 3.87 20.29
C LEU A 138 -6.36 3.58 21.77
N LEU A 139 -5.81 4.54 22.51
CA LEU A 139 -5.54 4.42 23.95
C LEU A 139 -6.81 4.63 24.79
N THR A 140 -7.75 5.45 24.35
CA THR A 140 -9.04 5.70 25.01
C THR A 140 -10.11 4.64 24.68
N GLY A 141 -9.83 3.72 23.75
CA GLY A 141 -10.75 2.63 23.38
C GLY A 141 -11.83 3.02 22.36
N GLU A 142 -11.81 4.24 21.83
CA GLU A 142 -12.80 4.77 20.86
C GLU A 142 -12.55 4.31 19.40
N GLY A 143 -11.65 3.35 19.19
CA GLY A 143 -11.09 3.02 17.88
C GLY A 143 -11.30 1.58 17.38
N LYS A 144 -12.28 0.84 17.92
CA LYS A 144 -12.69 -0.46 17.37
C LYS A 144 -13.84 -0.30 16.38
#